data_AF-A0A9D5KIK9-F1
#
_entry.id   AF-A0A9D5KIK9-F1
#
_cell.length_a   1.000
_cell.length_b   1.000
_cell.length_c   1.000
_cell.angle_alpha   90.00
_cell.angle_beta   90.00
_cell.angle_gamma   90.00
#
_symmetry.space_group_name_H-M   'P 1'
#
loop_
_entity.id
_entity.type
_entity.pdbx_description
1 polymer ?
#
loop_
_entity_poly.entity_id
_entity_poly.type
_entity_poly.pdbx_seq_one_letter_code
_entity_poly.pdbx_strand_id
1 'polypeptide(L)'
;MIRPSAHKSLAFGVVMLLAARMTVLGMTATDKEEYERRGLSQVEWEMVLDAKMPKKKVDELLKAGISISEYFRYPWLKFGISEQQWINSRKAGLLDSDIAAENKPRGPAEGAVVISAFLLPGYHQCKREQYWKTGIMTGAAVLGATLLAVRSVQERALIPGPLALLVPAMLWSSLDIGLQLNRQRNPDAERFSEGSFSPDAMCVSLRVSSK
;
A
#
# COMPACT_ATOMS: atom_id res chain seq x y z
N MET A 1 22.02 -43.07 -65.13
CA MET A 1 21.85 -41.60 -65.04
C MET A 1 21.01 -41.29 -63.80
N ILE A 2 21.65 -40.85 -62.70
CA ILE A 2 20.97 -40.60 -61.42
C ILE A 2 20.92 -39.07 -61.22
N ARG A 3 19.70 -38.50 -61.20
CA ARG A 3 19.47 -37.07 -60.92
C ARG A 3 19.66 -36.80 -59.42
N PRO A 4 20.51 -35.86 -59.00
CA PRO A 4 20.63 -35.50 -57.59
C PRO A 4 19.42 -34.69 -57.12
N SER A 5 18.85 -35.08 -55.97
CA SER A 5 17.64 -34.52 -55.38
C SER A 5 17.86 -33.13 -54.77
N ALA A 6 17.11 -32.13 -55.24
CA ALA A 6 17.17 -30.73 -54.83
C ALA A 6 16.85 -30.44 -53.35
N HIS A 7 16.30 -31.41 -52.61
CA HIS A 7 15.87 -31.21 -51.22
C HIS A 7 17.03 -31.13 -50.21
N LYS A 8 18.21 -31.66 -50.54
CA LYS A 8 19.35 -31.66 -49.61
C LYS A 8 20.09 -30.33 -49.53
N SER A 9 19.97 -29.48 -50.56
CA SER A 9 20.66 -28.18 -50.61
C SER A 9 19.96 -27.09 -49.80
N LEU A 10 18.65 -27.20 -49.61
CA LEU A 10 17.84 -26.19 -48.91
C LEU A 10 17.93 -26.34 -47.39
N ALA A 11 18.04 -27.58 -46.88
CA ALA A 11 18.21 -27.84 -45.45
C ALA A 11 19.57 -27.33 -44.90
N PHE A 12 20.63 -27.39 -45.71
CA PHE A 12 21.95 -26.91 -45.29
C PHE A 12 22.03 -25.38 -45.19
N GLY A 13 21.30 -24.64 -46.03
CA GLY A 13 21.26 -23.17 -45.99
C GLY A 13 20.58 -22.60 -44.75
N VAL A 14 19.52 -23.25 -44.26
CA VAL A 14 18.77 -22.78 -43.07
C VAL A 14 19.56 -22.99 -41.78
N VAL A 15 20.33 -24.08 -41.68
CA VAL A 15 21.18 -24.36 -40.50
C VAL A 15 22.37 -23.39 -40.42
N MET A 16 22.94 -22.99 -41.56
CA MET A 16 24.02 -21.99 -41.62
C MET A 16 23.54 -20.57 -41.24
N LEU A 17 22.30 -20.21 -41.60
CA LEU A 17 21.69 -18.94 -41.21
C LEU A 17 21.33 -18.87 -39.70
N LEU A 18 21.05 -20.02 -39.07
CA LEU A 18 20.83 -20.10 -37.63
C LEU A 18 22.15 -20.05 -36.83
N ALA A 19 23.24 -20.60 -37.35
CA ALA A 19 24.56 -20.55 -36.70
C ALA A 19 25.17 -19.13 -36.68
N ALA A 20 24.86 -18.30 -37.68
CA ALA A 20 25.34 -16.91 -37.77
C ALA A 20 24.68 -15.95 -36.75
N ARG A 21 23.65 -16.39 -36.02
CA ARG A 21 23.00 -15.58 -34.97
C ARG A 21 23.56 -15.81 -33.56
N MET A 22 24.48 -16.76 -33.37
CA MET A 22 25.19 -16.96 -32.11
C MET A 22 26.50 -16.16 -32.07
N THR A 23 26.43 -14.87 -32.39
CA THR A 23 27.48 -13.92 -32.03
C THR A 23 27.44 -13.75 -30.52
N VAL A 24 28.29 -14.52 -29.84
CA VAL A 24 28.69 -14.23 -28.47
C VAL A 24 29.16 -12.79 -28.45
N LEU A 25 28.39 -11.91 -27.81
CA LEU A 25 28.75 -10.53 -27.51
C LEU A 25 29.91 -10.55 -26.51
N GLY A 26 31.12 -10.83 -27.00
CA GLY A 26 32.32 -10.53 -26.24
C GLY A 26 32.40 -9.01 -26.04
N MET A 27 32.57 -8.58 -24.80
CA MET A 27 32.86 -7.18 -24.47
C MET A 27 33.97 -6.66 -25.39
N THR A 28 33.72 -5.54 -26.07
CA THR A 28 34.77 -4.90 -26.87
C THR A 28 35.76 -4.21 -25.92
N ALA A 29 37.02 -4.05 -26.33
CA ALA A 29 38.02 -3.33 -25.53
C ALA A 29 37.57 -1.89 -25.21
N THR A 30 36.80 -1.28 -26.11
CA THR A 30 36.18 0.03 -25.91
C THR A 30 35.08 0.04 -24.85
N ASP A 31 34.31 -1.04 -24.72
CA ASP A 31 33.30 -1.15 -23.65
C ASP A 31 33.98 -1.26 -22.29
N LYS A 32 35.14 -1.92 -22.25
CA LYS A 32 35.92 -2.13 -21.02
C LYS A 32 36.40 -0.81 -20.42
N GLU A 33 37.04 0.03 -21.22
CA GLU A 33 37.50 1.35 -20.80
C GLU A 33 36.33 2.25 -20.36
N GLU A 34 35.17 2.14 -21.03
CA GLU A 34 34.00 2.96 -20.72
C GLU A 34 33.33 2.65 -19.38
N TYR A 35 33.28 1.38 -18.96
CA TYR A 35 32.70 1.03 -17.67
C TYR A 35 33.71 1.24 -16.53
N GLU A 36 35.00 0.97 -16.76
CA GLU A 36 36.08 1.24 -15.79
C GLU A 36 36.14 2.73 -15.45
N ARG A 37 36.01 3.60 -16.47
CA ARG A 37 35.92 5.05 -16.29
C ARG A 37 34.74 5.49 -15.42
N ARG A 38 33.64 4.73 -15.44
CA ARG A 38 32.42 5.03 -14.66
C ARG A 38 32.42 4.37 -13.28
N GLY A 39 33.44 3.57 -12.96
CA GLY A 39 33.51 2.82 -11.70
C GLY A 39 32.42 1.76 -11.56
N LEU A 40 31.87 1.27 -12.68
CA LEU A 40 30.84 0.23 -12.68
C LEU A 40 31.48 -1.14 -12.53
N SER A 41 30.80 -2.05 -11.82
CA SER A 41 31.19 -3.46 -11.83
C SER A 41 30.86 -4.12 -13.18
N GLN A 42 31.56 -5.21 -13.51
CA GLN A 42 31.31 -5.97 -14.75
C GLN A 42 29.84 -6.40 -14.86
N VAL A 43 29.27 -6.88 -13.76
CA VAL A 43 27.86 -7.35 -13.68
C VAL A 43 26.89 -6.19 -13.94
N GLU A 44 27.17 -5.00 -13.40
CA GLU A 44 26.33 -3.82 -13.65
C GLU A 44 26.39 -3.35 -15.09
N TRP A 45 27.55 -3.45 -15.72
CA TRP A 45 27.68 -3.14 -17.14
C TRP A 45 26.92 -4.12 -18.02
N GLU A 46 26.98 -5.42 -17.71
CA GLU A 46 26.19 -6.45 -18.39
C GLU A 46 24.69 -6.16 -18.28
N MET A 47 24.20 -5.73 -17.10
CA MET A 47 22.81 -5.31 -16.92
C MET A 47 22.43 -4.08 -17.78
N VAL A 48 23.33 -3.09 -17.89
CA VAL A 48 23.12 -1.91 -18.76
C VAL A 48 23.02 -2.32 -20.23
N LEU A 49 23.89 -3.23 -20.68
CA LEU A 49 23.91 -3.74 -22.05
C LEU A 49 22.64 -4.56 -22.37
N ASP A 50 22.26 -5.47 -21.48
CA ASP A 50 21.07 -6.31 -21.63
C ASP A 50 19.79 -5.47 -21.72
N ALA A 51 19.67 -4.48 -20.84
CA ALA A 51 18.54 -3.54 -20.83
C ALA A 51 18.61 -2.47 -21.94
N LYS A 52 19.69 -2.41 -22.73
CA LYS A 52 19.96 -1.38 -23.73
C LYS A 52 19.79 0.04 -23.17
N MET A 53 20.26 0.25 -21.94
CA MET A 53 20.07 1.52 -21.24
C MET A 53 20.96 2.61 -21.87
N PRO A 54 20.42 3.80 -22.17
CA PRO A 54 21.22 4.87 -22.74
C PRO A 54 22.27 5.37 -21.73
N LYS A 55 23.50 5.61 -22.21
CA LYS A 55 24.63 6.08 -21.39
C LYS A 55 24.28 7.30 -20.53
N LYS A 56 23.48 8.24 -21.06
CA LYS A 56 23.01 9.43 -20.31
C LYS A 56 22.24 9.08 -19.04
N LYS A 57 21.43 8.00 -19.07
CA LYS A 57 20.63 7.55 -17.93
C LYS A 57 21.50 6.88 -16.88
N VAL A 58 22.50 6.10 -17.30
CA VAL A 58 23.52 5.54 -16.40
C VAL A 58 24.24 6.66 -15.64
N ASP A 59 24.71 7.69 -16.36
CA ASP A 59 25.38 8.83 -15.75
C ASP A 59 24.45 9.60 -14.79
N GLU A 60 23.14 9.67 -15.08
CA GLU A 60 22.16 10.29 -14.20
C GLU A 60 21.96 9.50 -12.89
N LEU A 61 21.89 8.17 -12.96
CA LEU A 61 21.76 7.29 -11.79
C LEU A 61 23.00 7.37 -10.90
N LEU A 62 24.19 7.34 -11.50
CA LEU A 62 25.45 7.46 -10.77
C LEU A 62 25.57 8.82 -10.07
N LYS A 63 25.15 9.91 -10.72
CA LYS A 63 25.08 11.25 -10.09
C LYS A 63 24.07 11.32 -8.94
N ALA A 64 23.00 10.52 -8.99
CA ALA A 64 22.03 10.42 -7.92
C ALA A 64 22.49 9.52 -6.76
N GLY A 65 23.69 8.92 -6.84
CA GLY A 65 24.17 7.95 -5.85
C GLY A 65 23.38 6.65 -5.84
N ILE A 66 22.76 6.30 -6.97
CA ILE A 66 21.97 5.07 -7.13
C ILE A 66 22.85 4.05 -7.86
N SER A 67 23.00 2.86 -7.28
CA SER A 67 23.67 1.76 -7.96
C SER A 67 22.80 1.19 -9.08
N ILE A 68 23.40 0.69 -10.16
CA ILE A 68 22.66 0.10 -11.27
C ILE A 68 21.87 -1.12 -10.79
N SER A 69 22.49 -1.92 -9.91
CA SER A 69 21.86 -3.07 -9.26
C SER A 69 20.61 -2.67 -8.45
N GLU A 70 20.64 -1.55 -7.74
CA GLU A 70 19.49 -1.03 -6.98
C GLU A 70 18.37 -0.56 -7.91
N TYR A 71 18.72 0.15 -8.99
CA TYR A 71 17.78 0.62 -9.99
C TYR A 71 16.97 -0.55 -10.61
N PHE A 72 17.64 -1.64 -11.00
CA PHE A 72 16.98 -2.82 -11.60
C PHE A 72 16.14 -3.65 -10.61
N ARG A 73 16.14 -3.31 -9.32
CA ARG A 73 15.17 -3.88 -8.35
C ARG A 73 13.82 -3.17 -8.38
N TYR A 74 13.66 -2.16 -9.23
CA TYR A 74 12.44 -1.36 -9.39
C TYR A 74 11.83 -0.86 -8.06
N PRO A 75 12.63 -0.24 -7.17
CA PRO A 75 12.18 0.16 -5.83
C PRO A 75 10.96 1.10 -5.84
N TRP A 76 10.85 1.97 -6.85
CA TRP A 76 9.71 2.90 -6.99
C TRP A 76 8.36 2.19 -7.11
N LEU A 77 8.33 0.95 -7.64
CA LEU A 77 7.10 0.15 -7.71
C LEU A 77 6.58 -0.20 -6.32
N LYS A 78 7.46 -0.40 -5.34
CA LYS A 78 7.08 -0.69 -3.95
C LYS A 78 6.40 0.50 -3.27
N PHE A 79 6.77 1.72 -3.68
CA PHE A 79 6.23 2.96 -3.14
C PHE A 79 5.07 3.53 -3.95
N GLY A 80 4.74 2.93 -5.10
CA GLY A 80 3.68 3.43 -5.98
C GLY A 80 3.97 4.79 -6.60
N ILE A 81 5.24 5.17 -6.74
CA ILE A 81 5.67 6.44 -7.34
C ILE A 81 6.27 6.23 -8.73
N SER A 82 6.35 7.31 -9.51
CA SER A 82 7.04 7.27 -10.79
C SER A 82 8.55 7.12 -10.62
N GLU A 83 9.20 6.50 -11.60
CA GLU A 83 10.66 6.34 -11.64
C GLU A 83 11.39 7.67 -11.48
N GLN A 84 10.95 8.70 -12.21
CA GLN A 84 11.58 10.03 -12.16
C GLN A 84 11.44 10.68 -10.78
N GLN A 85 10.29 10.50 -10.13
CA GLN A 85 10.07 11.00 -8.78
C GLN A 85 11.01 10.33 -7.79
N TRP A 86 11.18 9.01 -7.88
CA TRP A 86 12.13 8.28 -7.04
C TRP A 86 13.58 8.73 -7.27
N ILE A 87 14.02 8.87 -8.53
CA ILE A 87 15.36 9.38 -8.87
C ILE A 87 15.57 10.78 -8.29
N ASN A 88 14.58 11.67 -8.38
CA ASN A 88 14.65 13.02 -7.83
C ASN A 88 14.73 13.02 -6.29
N SER A 89 13.98 12.15 -5.62
CA SER A 89 14.08 12.00 -4.16
C SER A 89 15.47 11.51 -3.73
N ARG A 90 16.07 10.57 -4.46
CA ARG A 90 17.44 10.11 -4.21
C ARG A 90 18.48 11.20 -4.46
N LYS A 91 18.31 12.01 -5.51
CA LYS A 91 19.14 13.20 -5.75
C LYS A 91 19.04 14.23 -4.62
N ALA A 92 17.89 14.32 -3.96
CA ALA A 92 17.70 15.17 -2.79
C ALA A 92 18.28 14.56 -1.48
N GLY A 93 18.84 13.35 -1.53
CA GLY A 93 19.42 12.66 -0.38
C GLY A 93 18.41 11.98 0.54
N LEU A 94 17.16 11.80 0.10
CA LEU A 94 16.15 11.06 0.87
C LEU A 94 16.46 9.57 0.85
N LEU A 95 16.37 8.94 2.02
CA LEU A 95 16.48 7.49 2.15
C LEU A 95 15.17 6.81 1.73
N ASP A 96 15.26 5.52 1.40
CA ASP A 96 14.09 4.73 1.03
C ASP A 96 13.02 4.71 2.14
N SER A 97 13.41 4.80 3.42
CA SER A 97 12.50 4.92 4.56
C SER A 97 11.68 6.21 4.51
N ASP A 98 12.30 7.31 4.11
CA ASP A 98 11.69 8.64 4.10
C ASP A 98 10.73 8.75 2.90
N ILE A 99 11.15 8.22 1.75
CA ILE A 99 10.31 8.09 0.55
C ILE A 99 9.08 7.23 0.85
N ALA A 100 9.25 6.13 1.59
CA ALA A 100 8.15 5.27 2.01
C ALA A 100 7.17 6.00 2.94
N ALA A 101 7.70 6.80 3.88
CA ALA A 101 6.88 7.56 4.83
C ALA A 101 6.07 8.66 4.15
N GLU A 102 6.68 9.39 3.21
CA GLU A 102 6.02 10.48 2.48
C GLU A 102 4.91 9.96 1.54
N ASN A 103 5.15 8.82 0.89
CA ASN A 103 4.23 8.24 -0.09
C ASN A 103 3.30 7.17 0.51
N LYS A 104 3.34 6.95 1.83
CA LYS A 104 2.39 6.07 2.50
C LYS A 104 0.99 6.60 2.23
N PRO A 105 0.04 5.78 1.73
CA PRO A 105 -1.31 6.23 1.45
C PRO A 105 -1.89 6.79 2.74
N ARG A 106 -2.07 8.12 2.78
CA ARG A 106 -2.84 8.76 3.83
C ARG A 106 -4.25 8.22 3.64
N GLY A 107 -4.67 7.36 4.57
CA GLY A 107 -6.02 6.84 4.61
C GLY A 107 -7.06 7.97 4.53
N PRO A 108 -8.34 7.64 4.28
CA PRO A 108 -9.39 8.64 4.05
C PRO A 108 -9.29 9.78 5.08
N ALA A 109 -9.37 11.01 4.58
CA ALA A 109 -9.22 12.21 5.40
C ALA A 109 -10.04 12.09 6.69
N GLU A 110 -9.40 12.28 7.84
CA GLU A 110 -9.98 12.01 9.16
C GLU A 110 -11.33 12.72 9.33
N GLY A 111 -11.46 13.92 8.79
CA GLY A 111 -12.73 14.66 8.76
C GLY A 111 -13.85 13.94 8.00
N ALA A 112 -13.56 13.33 6.85
CA ALA A 112 -14.57 12.61 6.07
C ALA A 112 -15.04 11.33 6.79
N VAL A 113 -14.14 10.61 7.45
CA VAL A 113 -14.49 9.42 8.23
C VAL A 113 -15.30 9.80 9.47
N VAL A 114 -14.89 10.83 10.21
CA VAL A 114 -15.60 11.30 11.41
C VAL A 114 -16.97 11.88 11.06
N ILE A 115 -17.08 12.68 9.99
CA ILE A 115 -18.36 13.23 9.52
C ILE A 115 -19.29 12.12 9.01
N SER A 116 -18.75 11.14 8.26
CA SER A 116 -19.57 10.01 7.80
C SER A 116 -20.03 9.11 8.96
N ALA A 117 -19.20 8.94 9.99
CA ALA A 117 -19.57 8.22 11.21
C ALA A 117 -20.58 8.97 12.08
N PHE A 118 -20.52 10.32 12.10
CA PHE A 118 -21.49 11.17 12.77
C PHE A 118 -22.87 11.11 12.08
N LEU A 119 -22.89 11.08 10.74
CA LEU A 119 -24.13 11.05 9.95
C LEU A 119 -24.74 9.64 9.82
N LEU A 120 -23.93 8.59 9.87
CA LEU A 120 -24.39 7.19 9.88
C LEU A 120 -23.77 6.42 11.06
N PRO A 121 -24.28 6.61 12.29
CA PRO A 121 -23.90 5.80 13.43
C PRO A 121 -24.24 4.33 13.15
N GLY A 122 -23.21 3.52 12.87
CA GLY A 122 -23.33 2.07 12.67
C GLY A 122 -22.84 1.54 11.31
N TYR A 123 -22.70 2.38 10.27
CA TYR A 123 -22.24 1.90 8.95
C TYR A 123 -20.82 1.32 9.01
N HIS A 124 -19.93 2.01 9.74
CA HIS A 124 -18.54 1.57 9.91
C HIS A 124 -18.37 0.37 10.86
N GLN A 125 -19.29 0.16 11.80
CA GLN A 125 -19.23 -0.95 12.76
C GLN A 125 -19.78 -2.26 12.16
N CYS A 126 -20.74 -2.18 11.23
CA CYS A 126 -21.28 -3.33 10.52
C CYS A 126 -20.20 -4.06 9.67
N LYS A 127 -19.24 -3.31 9.11
CA LYS A 127 -18.11 -3.87 8.36
C LYS A 127 -17.05 -4.58 9.24
N ARG A 128 -17.18 -4.51 10.57
CA ARG A 128 -16.20 -5.01 11.55
C ARG A 128 -16.73 -6.14 12.45
N GLU A 129 -17.87 -6.74 12.11
CA GLU A 129 -18.48 -7.91 12.80
C GLU A 129 -18.76 -7.73 14.32
N GLN A 130 -18.68 -6.51 14.87
CA GLN A 130 -19.05 -6.22 16.26
C GLN A 130 -20.56 -5.91 16.37
N TYR A 131 -21.37 -6.95 16.13
CA TYR A 131 -22.84 -6.85 16.03
C TYR A 131 -23.50 -6.30 17.32
N TRP A 132 -22.97 -6.62 18.50
CA TRP A 132 -23.56 -6.21 19.77
C TRP A 132 -23.44 -4.69 20.02
N LYS A 133 -22.27 -4.10 19.75
CA LYS A 133 -22.05 -2.65 19.90
C LYS A 133 -22.88 -1.85 18.89
N THR A 134 -22.93 -2.37 17.67
CA THR A 134 -23.75 -1.82 16.59
C THR A 134 -25.22 -1.80 17.00
N GLY A 135 -25.73 -2.92 17.54
CA GLY A 135 -27.12 -3.03 17.98
C GLY A 135 -27.48 -2.01 19.06
N ILE A 136 -26.62 -1.82 20.06
CA ILE A 136 -26.88 -0.84 21.15
C ILE A 136 -26.83 0.59 20.63
N MET A 137 -25.83 0.96 19.83
CA MET A 137 -25.68 2.35 19.34
C MET A 137 -26.75 2.71 18.30
N THR A 138 -27.00 1.85 17.31
CA THR A 138 -28.05 2.09 16.32
C THR A 138 -29.43 2.03 16.98
N GLY A 139 -29.64 1.12 17.94
CA GLY A 139 -30.87 1.07 18.73
C GLY A 139 -31.10 2.35 19.52
N ALA A 140 -30.11 2.86 20.24
CA ALA A 140 -30.21 4.11 20.99
C ALA A 140 -30.42 5.33 20.08
N ALA A 141 -29.74 5.40 18.94
CA ALA A 141 -29.89 6.49 17.97
C ALA A 141 -31.28 6.50 17.32
N VAL A 142 -31.77 5.33 16.88
CA VAL A 142 -33.11 5.20 16.28
C VAL A 142 -34.19 5.47 17.32
N LEU A 143 -34.04 4.96 18.54
CA LEU A 143 -34.99 5.19 19.63
C LEU A 143 -35.03 6.67 20.00
N GLY A 144 -33.87 7.32 20.12
CA GLY A 144 -33.75 8.75 20.41
C GLY A 144 -34.37 9.61 19.31
N ALA A 145 -34.06 9.33 18.04
CA ALA A 145 -34.64 10.04 16.90
C ALA A 145 -36.16 9.85 16.80
N THR A 146 -36.65 8.62 17.03
CA THR A 146 -38.09 8.32 17.02
C THR A 146 -38.82 9.05 18.15
N LEU A 147 -38.28 9.02 19.37
CA LEU A 147 -38.86 9.76 20.51
C LEU A 147 -38.85 11.27 20.27
N LEU A 148 -37.79 11.80 19.66
CA LEU A 148 -37.67 13.22 19.34
C LEU A 148 -38.66 13.62 18.25
N ALA A 149 -38.85 12.81 17.20
CA ALA A 149 -39.83 13.04 16.16
C ALA A 149 -41.27 13.02 16.68
N VAL A 150 -41.63 12.02 17.50
CA VAL A 150 -42.98 11.91 18.10
C VAL A 150 -43.28 13.09 19.03
N ARG A 151 -42.33 13.44 19.91
CA ARG A 151 -42.47 14.59 20.83
C ARG A 151 -42.50 15.93 20.11
N SER A 152 -41.70 16.08 19.05
CA SER A 152 -41.66 17.31 18.23
C SER A 152 -42.98 17.55 17.49
N VAL A 153 -43.62 16.49 16.98
CA VAL A 153 -44.94 16.57 16.34
C VAL A 153 -46.03 16.92 17.35
N GLN A 154 -45.96 16.36 18.57
CA GLN A 154 -46.93 16.63 19.63
C GLN A 154 -46.84 18.05 20.21
N GLU A 155 -45.62 18.55 20.47
CA GLU A 155 -45.44 19.82 21.19
C GLU A 155 -45.14 21.03 20.29
N ARG A 156 -44.93 20.83 18.96
CA ARG A 156 -44.49 21.87 18.00
C ARG A 156 -43.25 22.66 18.45
N ALA A 157 -42.50 22.13 19.41
CA ALA A 157 -41.35 22.75 20.03
C ALA A 157 -40.23 21.72 20.16
N LEU A 158 -38.98 22.18 20.04
CA LEU A 158 -37.80 21.36 20.31
C LEU A 158 -37.62 21.23 21.82
N ILE A 159 -38.01 20.08 22.37
CA ILE A 159 -37.79 19.76 23.78
C ILE A 159 -36.34 19.30 23.94
N PRO A 160 -35.55 19.88 24.85
CA PRO A 160 -34.12 19.56 25.02
C PRO A 160 -33.86 18.16 25.58
N GLY A 161 -34.86 17.50 26.17
CA GLY A 161 -34.74 16.18 26.82
C GLY A 161 -34.14 15.08 25.93
N PRO A 162 -34.74 14.75 24.77
CA PRO A 162 -34.17 13.76 23.86
C PRO A 162 -32.81 14.17 23.25
N LEU A 163 -32.51 15.47 23.15
CA LEU A 163 -31.20 15.97 22.73
C LEU A 163 -30.09 15.60 23.73
N ALA A 164 -30.41 15.59 25.03
CA ALA A 164 -29.48 15.23 26.09
C ALA A 164 -29.03 13.76 26.04
N LEU A 165 -29.76 12.88 25.35
CA LEU A 165 -29.41 11.47 25.17
C LEU A 165 -28.67 11.23 23.84
N LEU A 166 -29.00 12.02 22.82
CA LEU A 166 -28.47 11.88 21.47
C LEU A 166 -27.07 12.48 21.33
N VAL A 167 -26.82 13.64 21.95
CA VAL A 167 -25.53 14.34 21.89
C VAL A 167 -24.39 13.55 22.55
N PRO A 168 -24.54 12.99 23.76
CA PRO A 168 -23.49 12.16 24.37
C PRO A 168 -23.20 10.88 23.57
N ALA A 169 -24.22 10.26 22.98
CA ALA A 169 -24.04 9.07 22.15
C ALA A 169 -23.23 9.37 20.87
N MET A 170 -23.50 10.51 20.23
CA MET A 170 -22.73 10.99 19.07
C MET A 170 -21.30 11.38 19.45
N LEU A 171 -21.11 12.10 20.57
CA LEU A 171 -19.78 12.46 21.08
C LEU A 171 -18.96 11.21 21.40
N TRP A 172 -19.55 10.24 22.09
CA TRP A 172 -18.88 8.98 22.42
C TRP A 172 -18.47 8.20 21.17
N SER A 173 -19.34 8.13 20.16
CA SER A 173 -19.01 7.50 18.87
C SER A 173 -17.85 8.19 18.15
N SER A 174 -17.85 9.54 18.15
CA SER A 174 -16.77 10.31 17.52
C SER A 174 -15.42 10.13 18.25
N LEU A 175 -15.44 10.04 19.59
CA LEU A 175 -14.26 9.81 20.42
C LEU A 175 -13.67 8.42 20.22
N ASP A 176 -14.50 7.37 20.20
CA ASP A 176 -14.05 5.99 19.98
C ASP A 176 -13.39 5.83 18.60
N ILE A 177 -13.97 6.44 17.56
CA ILE A 177 -13.40 6.41 16.20
C ILE A 177 -12.11 7.23 16.11
N GLY A 178 -12.05 8.41 16.75
CA GLY A 178 -10.84 9.23 16.80
C GLY A 178 -9.67 8.51 17.49
N LEU A 179 -9.93 7.87 18.64
CA LEU A 179 -8.94 7.07 19.35
C LEU A 179 -8.47 5.86 18.52
N GLN A 180 -9.38 5.18 17.81
CA GLN A 180 -9.02 4.06 16.94
C GLN A 180 -8.19 4.48 15.73
N LEU A 181 -8.51 5.62 15.09
CA LEU A 181 -7.71 6.17 13.99
C LEU A 181 -6.30 6.53 14.44
N ASN A 182 -6.16 7.09 15.65
CA ASN A 182 -4.86 7.39 16.23
C ASN A 182 -4.05 6.10 16.50
N ARG A 183 -4.71 5.04 17.01
CA ARG A 183 -4.09 3.73 17.23
C ARG A 183 -3.65 3.05 15.92
N GLN A 184 -4.43 3.18 14.84
CA GLN A 184 -4.04 2.64 13.53
C GLN A 184 -2.89 3.42 12.87
N ARG A 185 -2.73 4.71 13.17
CA ARG A 185 -1.62 5.53 12.66
C ARG A 185 -0.31 5.32 13.42
N ASN A 186 -0.40 5.06 14.73
CA ASN A 186 0.75 4.79 15.59
C ASN A 186 0.78 3.31 15.99
N PRO A 187 1.49 2.43 15.27
CA PRO A 187 1.65 1.03 15.69
C PRO A 187 2.33 0.91 17.07
N ASP A 188 3.10 1.93 17.48
CA ASP A 188 3.68 2.02 18.83
C ASP A 188 2.64 2.33 19.92
N ALA A 189 1.43 2.79 19.58
CA ALA A 189 0.38 3.07 20.56
C ALA A 189 -0.17 1.78 21.22
N GLU A 190 -0.03 0.63 20.57
CA GLU A 190 -0.41 -0.66 21.17
C GLU A 190 0.45 -0.96 22.40
N ARG A 191 1.76 -0.67 22.34
CA ARG A 191 2.73 -0.86 23.43
C ARG A 191 2.38 -0.09 24.72
N PHE A 192 1.65 1.01 24.61
CA PHE A 192 1.27 1.86 25.76
C PHE A 192 -0.15 1.60 26.28
N SER A 193 -0.85 0.64 25.70
CA SER A 193 -2.29 0.42 25.93
C SER A 193 -2.65 -0.96 26.50
N GLU A 194 -1.64 -1.75 26.87
CA GLU A 194 -1.74 -3.06 27.55
C GLU A 194 -2.39 -3.01 28.96
N GLY A 195 -3.08 -1.92 29.32
CA GLY A 195 -3.89 -1.82 30.53
C GLY A 195 -5.40 -1.84 30.30
N SER A 196 -5.88 -1.96 29.06
CA SER A 196 -7.33 -1.96 28.77
C SER A 196 -7.93 -3.36 28.91
N PHE A 197 -8.46 -3.61 30.11
CA PHE A 197 -9.37 -4.69 30.52
C PHE A 197 -10.12 -5.32 29.33
N SER A 198 -9.69 -6.51 28.92
CA SER A 198 -10.41 -7.31 27.91
C SER A 198 -11.46 -8.17 28.63
N PRO A 199 -12.77 -7.88 28.48
CA PRO A 199 -13.83 -8.69 29.10
C PRO A 199 -13.96 -10.09 28.47
N ASP A 200 -13.22 -10.38 27.41
CA ASP A 200 -13.25 -11.67 26.71
C ASP A 200 -12.67 -12.83 27.53
N ALA A 201 -11.96 -12.55 28.63
CA ALA A 201 -11.48 -13.57 29.57
C ALA A 201 -12.56 -14.13 30.51
N MET A 202 -13.74 -13.52 30.62
CA MET A 202 -14.79 -13.98 31.55
C MET A 202 -15.79 -14.98 30.94
N CYS A 203 -15.83 -15.17 29.62
CA CYS A 203 -16.85 -16.02 28.99
C CYS A 203 -16.42 -17.49 28.76
N VAL A 204 -15.18 -17.87 29.10
CA VAL A 204 -14.67 -19.23 28.82
C VAL A 204 -14.85 -20.21 30.00
N SER A 205 -15.24 -19.77 31.20
CA SER A 205 -15.23 -20.63 32.40
C SER A 205 -16.59 -21.26 32.83
N LEU A 206 -17.61 -21.33 31.97
CA LEU A 206 -18.91 -21.94 32.33
C LEU A 206 -19.43 -23.01 31.36
N ARG A 207 -18.56 -23.68 30.60
CA ARG A 207 -18.98 -24.77 29.70
C ARG A 207 -18.20 -26.08 29.82
N VAL A 208 -17.76 -26.43 31.03
CA VAL A 208 -17.28 -27.78 31.35
C VAL A 208 -17.75 -28.17 32.76
N SER A 209 -18.94 -28.76 32.87
CA SER A 209 -19.27 -29.82 33.85
C SER A 209 -20.75 -30.21 33.71
N SER A 210 -21.05 -31.05 32.71
CA SER A 210 -22.24 -31.89 32.70
C SER A 210 -21.98 -33.05 31.75
N LYS A 211 -21.33 -34.08 32.29
CA LYS A 211 -21.50 -35.50 31.93
C LYS A 211 -21.15 -36.32 33.15
#